data_AF-A0A1W6AJK9-F1
#
_entry.id   AF-A0A1W6AJK9-F1
#
_cell.length_a   1.000
_cell.length_b   1.000
_cell.length_c   1.000
_cell.angle_alpha   90.00
_cell.angle_beta   90.00
_cell.angle_gamma   90.00
#
_symmetry.space_group_name_H-M   'P 1'
#
loop_
_entity.id
_entity.type
_entity.pdbx_description
1 polymer ?
#
loop_
_entity_poly.entity_id
_entity_poly.type
_entity_poly.pdbx_seq_one_letter_code
_entity_poly.pdbx_strand_id
1 'polypeptide(L)'
;MKTYDELRQEFRNISQLYWKQEGNHKICERCCSNVDIHLHHKKALNLGGTNDIDNLVPLCGECHREYHRHFEGVKSTEYFMSIPKHTELIGVWEMLNSQTVDFLLGKEVKELINQGLQIKRNLQQSSFEEELELNNEHLK
;
A
#
# COMPACT_ATOMS: atom_id res chain seq x y z
N MET A 1 2.65 -14.12 27.09
CA MET A 1 2.20 -13.54 25.81
C MET A 1 1.01 -12.65 26.11
N LYS A 2 0.96 -11.42 25.59
CA LYS A 2 -0.19 -10.52 25.82
C LYS A 2 -1.45 -11.09 25.17
N THR A 3 -2.61 -10.84 25.77
CA THR A 3 -3.92 -11.16 25.19
C THR A 3 -4.27 -10.18 24.07
N TYR A 4 -5.26 -10.52 23.24
CA TYR A 4 -5.73 -9.63 22.19
C TYR A 4 -6.29 -8.30 22.74
N ASP A 5 -7.02 -8.35 23.85
CA ASP A 5 -7.59 -7.16 24.48
C ASP A 5 -6.51 -6.26 25.09
N GLU A 6 -5.46 -6.85 25.66
CA GLU A 6 -4.28 -6.11 26.14
C GLU A 6 -3.57 -5.40 24.98
N LEU A 7 -3.34 -6.09 23.85
CA LEU A 7 -2.73 -5.50 22.65
C LEU A 7 -3.60 -4.36 22.08
N ARG A 8 -4.93 -4.53 22.08
CA ARG A 8 -5.87 -3.52 21.63
C ARG A 8 -5.87 -2.30 22.56
N GLN A 9 -5.82 -2.50 23.87
CA GLN A 9 -5.74 -1.40 24.83
C GLN A 9 -4.41 -0.65 24.72
N GLU A 10 -3.31 -1.37 24.57
CA GLU A 10 -1.99 -0.78 24.33
C GLU A 10 -1.99 0.05 23.05
N PHE A 11 -2.54 -0.47 21.95
CA PHE A 11 -2.66 0.27 20.70
C PHE A 11 -3.49 1.56 20.84
N ARG A 12 -4.58 1.53 21.62
CA ARG A 12 -5.35 2.74 21.93
C ARG A 12 -4.52 3.78 22.67
N ASN A 13 -3.77 3.36 23.68
CA ASN A 13 -2.95 4.25 24.49
C ASN A 13 -1.82 4.88 23.67
N ILE A 14 -1.10 4.07 22.87
CA ILE A 14 -0.01 4.59 22.04
C ILE A 14 -0.52 5.50 20.93
N SER A 15 -1.70 5.21 20.38
CA SER A 15 -2.33 6.08 19.38
C SER A 15 -2.63 7.46 19.93
N GLN A 16 -3.13 7.55 21.17
CA GLN A 16 -3.37 8.83 21.83
C GLN A 16 -2.06 9.59 22.09
N LEU A 17 -1.00 8.88 22.50
CA LEU A 17 0.32 9.48 22.71
C LEU A 17 0.90 10.04 21.41
N TYR A 18 0.86 9.25 20.33
CA TYR A 18 1.33 9.63 19.01
C TYR A 18 0.69 10.94 18.55
N TRP A 19 -0.65 11.02 18.56
CA TRP A 19 -1.35 12.22 18.09
C TRP A 19 -1.12 13.46 18.96
N LYS A 20 -0.83 13.25 20.26
CA LYS A 20 -0.45 14.34 21.17
C LYS A 20 0.94 14.89 20.83
N GLN A 21 1.89 14.04 20.44
CA GLN A 21 3.23 14.44 20.05
C GLN A 21 3.23 15.18 18.70
N GLU A 22 2.46 14.69 17.73
CA GLU A 22 2.30 15.30 16.39
C GLU A 22 1.45 16.59 16.38
N GLY A 23 1.01 17.10 17.53
CA GLY A 23 0.27 18.36 17.61
C GLY A 23 -1.08 18.36 16.87
N ASN A 24 -1.75 17.21 16.77
CA ASN A 24 -2.96 16.98 15.95
C ASN A 24 -2.77 17.14 14.44
N HIS A 25 -1.54 17.13 13.93
CA HIS A 25 -1.28 17.09 12.50
C HIS A 25 -1.62 15.70 11.94
N LYS A 26 -2.88 15.53 11.51
CA LYS A 26 -3.37 14.27 10.94
C LYS A 26 -3.26 14.33 9.43
N ILE A 27 -2.11 13.91 8.90
CA ILE A 27 -1.87 13.79 7.47
C ILE A 27 -1.42 12.37 7.14
N CYS A 28 -1.91 11.82 6.04
CA CYS A 28 -1.49 10.54 5.48
C CYS A 28 -0.05 10.66 4.96
N GLU A 29 0.84 9.82 5.46
CA GLU A 29 2.26 9.82 5.08
C GLU A 29 2.44 9.46 3.59
N ARG A 30 1.53 8.66 3.02
CA ARG A 30 1.64 8.20 1.63
C ARG A 30 1.20 9.24 0.60
N CYS A 31 0.12 9.97 0.88
CA CYS A 31 -0.56 10.78 -0.14
C CYS A 31 -0.95 12.18 0.32
N CYS A 32 -0.48 12.59 1.49
CA CYS A 32 -0.73 13.92 2.06
C CYS A 32 -2.21 14.29 2.28
N SER A 33 -3.13 13.31 2.22
CA SER A 33 -4.54 13.54 2.57
C SER A 33 -4.66 13.86 4.06
N ASN A 34 -5.57 14.74 4.44
CA ASN A 34 -5.90 15.06 5.83
C ASN A 34 -7.30 14.53 6.25
N VAL A 35 -7.88 13.62 5.46
CA VAL A 35 -9.22 13.08 5.66
C VAL A 35 -9.13 11.62 6.12
N ASP A 36 -9.91 11.25 7.14
CA ASP A 36 -10.07 9.87 7.61
C ASP A 36 -8.73 9.19 7.95
N ILE A 37 -7.92 9.85 8.79
CA ILE A 37 -6.57 9.39 9.11
C ILE A 37 -6.57 8.44 10.30
N HIS A 38 -5.93 7.28 10.10
CA HIS A 38 -5.74 6.23 11.08
C HIS A 38 -4.25 5.92 11.24
N LEU A 39 -3.86 5.41 12.40
CA LEU A 39 -2.55 4.78 12.56
C LEU A 39 -2.62 3.34 12.09
N HIS A 40 -1.63 2.97 11.29
CA HIS A 40 -1.46 1.64 10.73
C HIS A 40 -0.11 1.07 11.17
N HIS A 41 -0.04 -0.23 11.43
CA HIS A 41 1.21 -0.90 11.75
C HIS A 41 2.02 -1.18 10.47
N LYS A 42 3.26 -0.70 10.39
CA LYS A 42 4.16 -1.01 9.25
C LYS A 42 4.34 -2.52 9.11
N LYS A 43 4.68 -3.19 10.21
CA LYS A 43 4.64 -4.64 10.34
C LYS A 43 3.47 -5.04 11.24
N ALA A 44 2.56 -5.87 10.73
CA ALA A 44 1.39 -6.31 11.48
C ALA A 44 1.75 -7.15 12.72
N LEU A 45 0.92 -7.09 13.77
CA LEU A 45 1.16 -7.80 15.04
C LEU A 45 1.27 -9.33 14.85
N ASN A 46 0.41 -9.90 14.00
CA ASN A 46 0.42 -11.34 13.68
C ASN A 46 1.67 -11.78 12.91
N LEU A 47 2.40 -10.84 12.28
CA LEU A 47 3.67 -11.09 11.60
C LEU A 47 4.87 -10.75 12.50
N GLY A 48 4.65 -10.45 13.78
CA GLY A 48 5.70 -10.11 14.75
C GLY A 48 6.05 -8.62 14.79
N GLY A 49 5.15 -7.74 14.35
CA GLY A 49 5.25 -6.30 14.61
C GLY A 49 4.90 -5.93 16.05
N THR A 50 5.14 -4.67 16.41
CA THR A 50 4.93 -4.14 17.77
C THR A 50 3.99 -2.92 17.77
N ASN A 51 3.54 -2.51 18.95
CA ASN A 51 2.79 -1.27 19.13
C ASN A 51 3.71 -0.04 19.30
N ASP A 52 5.00 -0.17 19.04
CA ASP A 52 5.94 0.95 19.18
C ASP A 52 5.70 2.01 18.10
N ILE A 53 5.91 3.28 18.44
CA ILE A 53 5.68 4.43 17.55
C ILE A 53 6.41 4.26 16.20
N ASP A 54 7.63 3.73 16.21
CA ASP A 54 8.43 3.51 15.00
C ASP A 54 7.80 2.49 14.03
N ASN A 55 6.96 1.59 14.56
CA ASN A 55 6.19 0.63 13.76
C ASN A 55 4.81 1.17 13.38
N LEU A 56 4.48 2.43 13.67
CA LEU A 56 3.22 3.06 13.29
C LEU A 56 3.43 4.05 12.16
N VAL A 57 2.42 4.19 11.31
CA VAL A 57 2.39 5.18 10.24
C VAL A 57 0.98 5.73 10.03
N PRO A 58 0.81 7.06 9.93
CA PRO A 58 -0.45 7.69 9.54
C PRO A 58 -0.84 7.36 8.10
N LEU A 59 -2.04 6.79 7.90
CA LEU A 59 -2.62 6.56 6.59
C LEU A 59 -4.07 7.04 6.54
N CYS A 60 -4.51 7.60 5.41
CA CYS A 60 -5.93 7.81 5.17
C CYS A 60 -6.65 6.47 4.96
N GLY A 61 -7.96 6.43 5.20
CA GLY A 61 -8.77 5.21 5.09
C GLY A 61 -8.63 4.49 3.74
N GLU A 62 -8.41 5.23 2.65
CA GLU A 62 -8.15 4.65 1.33
C GLU A 62 -6.81 3.90 1.27
N CYS A 63 -5.69 4.57 1.63
CA CYS A 63 -4.38 3.91 1.69
C CYS A 63 -4.37 2.75 2.69
N HIS A 64 -5.04 2.92 3.82
CA HIS A 64 -5.13 1.92 4.86
C HIS A 64 -5.79 0.64 4.34
N ARG A 65 -6.93 0.76 3.64
CA ARG A 65 -7.61 -0.37 3.01
C ARG A 65 -6.79 -0.98 1.88
N GLU A 66 -6.12 -0.16 1.06
CA GLU A 66 -5.26 -0.64 -0.01
C GLU A 66 -4.13 -1.52 0.52
N TYR A 67 -3.48 -1.11 1.61
CA TYR A 67 -2.41 -1.89 2.25
C TYR A 67 -2.91 -3.26 2.73
N HIS A 68 -3.98 -3.27 3.54
CA HIS A 68 -4.56 -4.53 4.05
C HIS A 68 -5.03 -5.45 2.93
N ARG A 69 -5.45 -4.92 1.79
CA ARG A 69 -5.99 -5.73 0.68
C ARG A 69 -4.93 -6.34 -0.21
N HIS A 70 -3.82 -5.64 -0.44
CA HIS A 70 -2.87 -6.02 -1.51
C HIS A 70 -1.41 -6.14 -1.07
N PHE A 71 -1.05 -5.62 0.11
CA PHE A 71 0.37 -5.50 0.52
C PHE A 71 0.67 -6.19 1.84
N GLU A 72 -0.28 -6.26 2.77
CA GLU A 72 -0.06 -6.84 4.10
C GLU A 72 0.44 -8.29 4.01
N GLY A 73 1.62 -8.53 4.58
CA GLY A 73 2.28 -9.84 4.57
C GLY A 73 2.91 -10.26 3.24
N VAL A 74 2.74 -9.48 2.17
CA VAL A 74 3.30 -9.77 0.85
C VAL A 74 4.48 -8.86 0.53
N LYS A 75 4.37 -7.56 0.81
CA LYS A 75 5.42 -6.57 0.56
C LYS A 75 5.61 -5.67 1.79
N SER A 76 6.78 -5.04 1.90
CA SER A 76 7.07 -4.14 3.00
C SER A 76 6.31 -2.82 2.90
N THR A 77 6.17 -2.12 4.02
CA THR A 77 5.59 -0.76 4.02
C THR A 77 6.41 0.20 3.18
N GLU A 78 7.74 0.08 3.19
CA GLU A 78 8.62 0.92 2.38
C GLU A 78 8.33 0.76 0.88
N TYR A 79 8.13 -0.49 0.42
CA TYR A 79 7.73 -0.75 -0.96
C TYR A 79 6.37 -0.11 -1.27
N PHE A 80 5.38 -0.29 -0.38
CA PHE A 80 4.06 0.32 -0.52
C PHE A 80 4.09 1.86 -0.59
N MET A 81 4.95 2.51 0.20
CA MET A 81 5.13 3.96 0.15
C MET A 81 5.77 4.44 -1.15
N SER A 82 6.63 3.61 -1.76
CA SER A 82 7.37 3.97 -2.98
C SER A 82 6.54 3.89 -4.27
N ILE A 83 5.33 3.34 -4.22
CA ILE A 83 4.49 3.15 -5.41
C ILE A 83 3.28 4.12 -5.42
N PRO A 84 2.86 4.59 -6.63
CA PRO A 84 1.65 5.39 -6.77
C PRO A 84 0.42 4.69 -6.20
N LYS A 85 -0.58 5.47 -5.78
CA LYS A 85 -1.85 4.91 -5.33
C LYS A 85 -2.52 4.14 -6.47
N HIS A 86 -3.20 3.05 -6.13
CA HIS A 86 -3.99 2.32 -7.12
C HIS A 86 -5.02 3.23 -7.83
N THR A 87 -5.60 4.22 -7.14
CA THR A 87 -6.52 5.19 -7.74
C THR A 87 -5.85 6.16 -8.70
N GLU A 88 -4.58 6.52 -8.48
CA GLU A 88 -3.81 7.30 -9.44
C GLU A 88 -3.52 6.48 -10.71
N LEU A 89 -3.25 5.18 -10.56
CA LEU A 89 -3.11 4.26 -11.70
C LEU A 89 -4.42 4.07 -12.47
N ILE A 90 -5.57 4.02 -11.79
CA ILE A 90 -6.89 4.05 -12.43
C ILE A 90 -7.09 5.37 -13.16
N GLY A 91 -6.79 6.51 -12.55
CA GLY A 91 -6.90 7.81 -13.21
C GLY A 91 -6.04 7.92 -14.46
N VAL A 92 -4.81 7.39 -14.43
CA VAL A 92 -3.97 7.28 -15.63
C VAL A 92 -4.61 6.35 -16.66
N TRP A 93 -5.14 5.21 -16.26
CA TRP A 93 -5.83 4.29 -17.18
C TRP A 93 -7.10 4.89 -17.81
N GLU A 94 -7.93 5.58 -17.02
CA GLU A 94 -9.11 6.31 -17.49
C GLU A 94 -8.74 7.46 -18.42
N MET A 95 -7.71 8.22 -18.07
CA MET A 95 -7.15 9.27 -18.92
C MET A 95 -6.70 8.68 -20.26
N LEU A 96 -5.98 7.56 -20.25
CA LEU A 96 -5.51 6.89 -21.47
C LEU A 96 -6.65 6.27 -22.29
N ASN A 97 -7.77 5.93 -21.68
CA ASN A 97 -8.95 5.41 -22.36
C ASN A 97 -9.99 6.49 -22.69
N SER A 98 -9.70 7.76 -22.40
CA SER A 98 -10.53 8.88 -22.82
C SER A 98 -10.41 9.14 -24.33
N GLN A 99 -11.55 9.35 -24.99
CA GLN A 99 -11.61 9.79 -26.39
C GLN A 99 -10.89 11.13 -26.61
N THR A 100 -10.78 11.96 -25.58
CA THR A 100 -10.06 13.24 -25.65
C THR A 100 -8.54 13.05 -25.72
N VAL A 101 -8.03 11.96 -25.15
CA VAL A 101 -6.61 11.61 -25.17
C VAL A 101 -6.24 10.82 -26.43
N ASP A 102 -7.18 10.06 -27.01
CA ASP A 102 -7.09 9.61 -28.43
C ASP A 102 -6.81 10.79 -29.37
N PHE A 103 -7.51 11.90 -29.08
CA PHE A 103 -7.29 13.27 -29.55
C PHE A 103 -5.81 13.66 -29.72
N LEU A 104 -5.16 13.71 -28.55
CA LEU A 104 -3.94 14.47 -28.30
C LEU A 104 -2.67 13.64 -28.35
N LEU A 105 -2.71 12.39 -27.89
CA LEU A 105 -1.52 11.53 -27.81
C LEU A 105 -1.34 10.66 -29.06
N GLY A 106 -2.40 10.47 -29.86
CA GLY A 106 -2.36 9.62 -31.04
C GLY A 106 -2.24 8.12 -30.72
N LYS A 107 -2.51 7.29 -31.73
CA LYS A 107 -2.59 5.82 -31.61
C LYS A 107 -1.27 5.18 -31.15
N GLU A 108 -0.13 5.74 -31.56
CA GLU A 108 1.21 5.23 -31.28
C GLU A 108 1.56 5.28 -29.78
N VAL A 109 1.19 6.36 -29.10
CA VAL A 109 1.44 6.50 -27.66
C VAL A 109 0.59 5.51 -26.86
N LYS A 110 -0.66 5.25 -27.28
CA LYS A 110 -1.51 4.22 -26.67
C LYS A 110 -0.94 2.82 -26.83
N GLU A 111 -0.39 2.51 -27.99
CA GLU A 111 0.25 1.22 -28.25
C GLU A 111 1.48 1.02 -27.34
N LEU A 112 2.32 2.05 -27.18
CA LEU A 112 3.48 2.01 -26.28
C LEU A 112 3.07 1.80 -24.83
N ILE A 113 2.03 2.48 -24.36
CA ILE A 113 1.57 2.31 -22.99
C ILE A 113 0.95 0.93 -22.77
N ASN A 114 0.16 0.42 -23.72
CA ASN A 114 -0.36 -0.93 -23.66
C ASN A 114 0.74 -1.99 -23.64
N GLN A 115 1.79 -1.80 -24.45
CA GLN A 115 2.98 -2.66 -24.42
C GLN A 115 3.68 -2.59 -23.05
N GLY A 116 3.88 -1.40 -22.50
CA GLY A 116 4.46 -1.22 -21.16
C GLY A 116 3.63 -1.88 -20.06
N LEU A 117 2.29 -1.75 -20.12
CA LEU A 117 1.37 -2.44 -19.20
C LEU A 117 1.42 -3.96 -19.35
N GLN A 118 1.54 -4.47 -20.59
CA GLN A 118 1.66 -5.90 -20.83
C GLN A 118 2.99 -6.46 -20.32
N ILE A 119 4.09 -5.75 -20.53
CA ILE A 119 5.40 -6.10 -19.98
C ILE A 119 5.34 -6.13 -18.44
N LYS A 120 4.72 -5.11 -17.83
CA LYS A 120 4.52 -5.08 -16.37
C LYS A 120 3.74 -6.30 -15.88
N ARG A 121 2.65 -6.67 -16.54
CA ARG A 121 1.88 -7.88 -16.18
C ARG A 121 2.71 -9.16 -16.30
N ASN A 122 3.47 -9.31 -17.38
CA ASN A 122 4.30 -10.49 -17.60
C ASN A 122 5.41 -10.61 -16.54
N LEU A 123 6.05 -9.49 -16.17
CA LEU A 123 7.07 -9.47 -15.10
C LEU A 123 6.48 -9.77 -13.72
N GLN A 124 5.27 -9.28 -13.45
CA GLN A 124 4.57 -9.59 -12.20
C GLN A 124 4.20 -11.08 -12.14
N GLN A 125 3.78 -11.66 -13.27
CA GLN A 125 3.45 -13.07 -13.36
C GLN A 125 4.70 -13.94 -13.19
N SER A 126 5.82 -13.62 -13.85
CA SER A 126 7.06 -14.39 -13.70
C SER A 126 7.62 -14.29 -12.28
N SER A 127 7.61 -13.10 -11.66
CA SER A 127 8.04 -12.92 -10.27
C SER A 127 7.16 -13.69 -9.28
N PHE A 128 5.86 -13.82 -9.55
CA PHE A 128 4.94 -14.59 -8.72
C PHE A 128 5.13 -16.10 -8.90
N GLU A 129 5.38 -16.55 -10.13
CA GLU A 129 5.70 -17.95 -10.44
C GLU A 129 7.04 -18.38 -9.79
N GLU A 130 8.06 -17.51 -9.81
CA GLU A 130 9.34 -17.73 -9.11
C GLU A 130 9.17 -17.78 -7.57
N GLU A 131 8.37 -16.88 -6.98
CA GLU A 131 8.05 -16.91 -5.54
C GLU A 131 7.27 -18.20 -5.17
N LEU A 132 6.43 -18.74 -6.06
CA LEU A 132 5.68 -19.99 -5.83
C LEU A 132 6.57 -21.22 -5.90
N GLU A 133 7.53 -21.25 -6.83
CA GLU A 133 8.50 -22.34 -6.98
C GLU A 133 9.46 -22.42 -5.79
N LEU A 134 9.99 -21.28 -5.35
CA LEU A 134 10.86 -21.20 -4.16
C LEU A 134 10.15 -21.67 -2.87
N ASN A 135 8.88 -21.33 -2.71
CA ASN A 135 8.09 -21.77 -1.57
C ASN A 135 7.77 -23.29 -1.60
N ASN A 136 7.61 -23.86 -2.80
CA ASN A 136 7.38 -25.30 -2.96
C ASN A 136 8.66 -26.15 -2.81
N GLU A 137 9.84 -25.59 -3.12
CA GLU A 137 11.12 -26.25 -2.84
C GLU A 137 11.47 -26.27 -1.34
N HIS A 138 11.08 -25.24 -0.58
CA HIS A 138 11.28 -25.20 0.88
C HIS A 138 10.33 -26.12 1.69
N LEU A 139 9.33 -26.72 1.03
CA LEU A 139 8.36 -27.65 1.63
C LEU A 139 8.66 -29.14 1.31
N LYS A 140 9.74 -29.44 0.58
CA LYS A 140 10.26 -30.80 0.34
C LYS A 140 11.46 -31.10 1.22
#